data_AF-A0A972FH40-F1
#
_entry.id   AF-A0A972FH40-F1
#
_cell.length_a   1.000
_cell.length_b   1.000
_cell.length_c   1.000
_cell.angle_alpha   90.00
_cell.angle_beta   90.00
_cell.angle_gamma   90.00
#
_symmetry.space_group_name_H-M   'P 1'
#
loop_
_entity.id
_entity.type
_entity.pdbx_description
1 polymer ?
#
loop_
_entity_poly.entity_id
_entity_poly.type
_entity_poly.pdbx_seq_one_letter_code
_entity_poly.pdbx_strand_id
1 'polypeptide(L)'
;MHTPDPSFSVNDGLLKAVELLASRGLDAADLPLALPEAGVGDVGALEMLSGHVLGEAAQLGSPTALAHMDPPTPWITWAMALWNASLNQNLLHEMTSPFATQAEARALG
;
A
#
# COMPACT_ATOMS: atom_id res chain seq x y z
N MET A 1 1.62 -17.93 -26.82
CA MET A 1 1.74 -16.63 -26.13
C MET A 1 1.17 -16.79 -24.74
N HIS A 2 1.93 -16.45 -23.70
CA HIS A 2 1.41 -16.44 -22.33
C HIS A 2 0.59 -15.16 -22.17
N THR A 3 -0.69 -15.28 -21.82
CA THR A 3 -1.47 -14.11 -21.42
C THR A 3 -0.88 -13.58 -20.10
N PRO A 4 -0.55 -12.29 -20.00
CA PRO A 4 -0.12 -11.71 -18.73
C PRO A 4 -1.24 -11.85 -17.70
N ASP A 5 -0.89 -12.21 -16.47
CA ASP A 5 -1.86 -12.22 -15.38
C ASP A 5 -2.25 -10.76 -15.03
N PRO A 6 -3.54 -10.39 -15.17
CA PRO A 6 -3.99 -9.01 -14.94
C PRO A 6 -3.75 -8.52 -13.52
N SER A 7 -3.53 -9.43 -12.56
CA SER A 7 -3.21 -9.12 -11.16
C SER A 7 -1.85 -8.42 -11.00
N PHE A 8 -0.97 -8.54 -12.00
CA PHE A 8 0.36 -7.93 -12.03
C PHE A 8 0.47 -6.77 -13.02
N SER A 9 -0.66 -6.14 -13.35
CA SER A 9 -0.73 -4.97 -14.23
C SER A 9 -1.47 -3.82 -13.57
N VAL A 10 -1.17 -2.59 -14.01
CA VAL A 10 -1.98 -1.43 -13.62
C VAL A 10 -3.42 -1.65 -14.08
N ASN A 11 -4.35 -1.55 -13.15
CA ASN A 11 -5.77 -1.79 -13.38
C ASN A 11 -6.62 -0.78 -12.57
N ASP A 12 -7.93 -0.83 -12.79
CA ASP A 12 -8.88 0.09 -12.15
C ASP A 12 -8.88 -0.02 -10.61
N GLY A 13 -8.57 -1.20 -10.07
CA GLY A 13 -8.44 -1.40 -8.62
C GLY A 13 -7.29 -0.60 -8.01
N LEU A 14 -6.12 -0.58 -8.67
CA LEU A 14 -4.99 0.24 -8.24
C LEU A 14 -5.31 1.74 -8.33
N LEU A 15 -5.96 2.16 -9.41
CA LEU A 15 -6.38 3.56 -9.57
C LEU A 15 -7.38 3.97 -8.48
N LYS A 16 -8.32 3.09 -8.14
CA LYS A 16 -9.27 3.30 -7.05
C LYS A 16 -8.57 3.43 -5.70
N ALA A 17 -7.55 2.62 -5.42
CA ALA A 17 -6.78 2.74 -4.17
C ALA A 17 -6.12 4.13 -4.04
N VAL A 18 -5.56 4.66 -5.14
CA VAL A 18 -4.97 6.01 -5.16
C VAL A 18 -6.03 7.10 -5.01
N GLU A 19 -7.19 6.94 -5.63
CA GLU A 19 -8.34 7.84 -5.46
C GLU A 19 -8.81 7.89 -3.99
N LEU A 20 -8.97 6.72 -3.36
CA LEU A 20 -9.36 6.60 -1.95
C LEU A 20 -8.32 7.25 -1.03
N LEU A 21 -7.02 7.03 -1.28
CA LEU A 21 -5.93 7.71 -0.57
C LEU A 21 -6.03 9.24 -0.65
N ALA A 22 -6.42 9.78 -1.81
CA ALA A 22 -6.58 11.22 -2.02
C ALA A 22 -7.83 11.80 -1.35
N SER A 23 -8.85 10.99 -1.08
CA SER A 23 -10.19 11.45 -0.68
C SER A 23 -10.33 11.97 0.77
N ARG A 24 -9.30 11.83 1.63
CA ARG A 24 -9.14 12.44 2.97
C ARG A 24 -10.28 12.31 4.00
N GLY A 25 -11.36 11.60 3.71
CA GLY A 25 -12.47 11.40 4.65
C GLY A 25 -13.45 10.38 4.11
N LEU A 26 -13.35 9.15 4.61
CA LEU A 26 -14.25 8.06 4.29
C LEU A 26 -14.82 7.56 5.61
N ASP A 27 -16.14 7.50 5.70
CA ASP A 27 -16.80 6.91 6.86
C ASP A 27 -16.47 5.41 6.89
N ALA A 28 -16.11 4.92 8.08
CA ALA A 28 -15.80 3.53 8.28
C ALA A 28 -17.09 2.69 8.18
N ALA A 29 -17.12 1.74 7.24
CA ALA A 29 -18.24 0.80 7.09
C ALA A 29 -18.11 -0.35 8.11
N ASP A 30 -19.22 -0.91 8.61
CA ASP A 30 -19.14 -2.04 9.54
C ASP A 30 -18.41 -3.25 8.93
N LEU A 31 -17.39 -3.75 9.63
CA LEU A 31 -16.66 -4.95 9.21
C LEU A 31 -17.41 -6.21 9.66
N PRO A 32 -17.48 -7.25 8.82
CA PRO A 32 -18.12 -8.50 9.21
C PRO A 32 -17.31 -9.19 10.33
N LEU A 33 -18.00 -9.80 11.29
CA LEU A 33 -17.38 -10.52 12.42
C LEU A 33 -16.65 -11.80 12.00
N ALA A 34 -16.92 -12.30 10.79
CA ALA A 34 -16.30 -13.47 10.22
C ALA A 34 -16.02 -13.23 8.73
N LEU A 35 -15.03 -13.93 8.18
CA LEU A 35 -14.77 -13.89 6.75
C LEU A 35 -15.96 -14.46 5.97
N PRO A 36 -16.47 -13.75 4.94
CA PRO A 36 -17.58 -14.24 4.15
C PRO A 36 -17.15 -15.47 3.33
N GLU A 37 -18.09 -16.40 3.09
CA GLU A 37 -17.84 -17.59 2.25
C GLU A 37 -17.49 -17.20 0.80
N ALA A 38 -18.05 -16.09 0.31
CA ALA A 38 -17.69 -15.48 -0.96
C ALA A 38 -16.92 -14.18 -0.73
N GLY A 39 -15.81 -14.00 -1.43
CA GLY A 39 -15.02 -12.77 -1.36
C GLY A 39 -15.79 -11.55 -1.88
N VAL A 40 -15.46 -10.38 -1.35
CA VAL A 40 -16.08 -9.08 -1.75
C VAL A 40 -15.42 -8.43 -2.97
N GLY A 41 -14.37 -9.06 -3.51
CA GLY A 41 -13.56 -8.53 -4.61
C GLY A 41 -12.64 -7.38 -4.19
N ASP A 42 -11.63 -7.09 -5.02
CA ASP A 42 -10.55 -6.14 -4.68
C ASP A 42 -11.07 -4.73 -4.42
N VAL A 43 -11.94 -4.22 -5.30
CA VAL A 43 -12.53 -2.87 -5.17
C VAL A 43 -13.45 -2.79 -3.96
N GLY A 44 -14.32 -3.79 -3.76
CA GLY A 44 -15.21 -3.83 -2.60
C GLY A 44 -14.44 -3.91 -1.28
N ALA A 45 -13.32 -4.65 -1.25
CA ALA A 45 -12.42 -4.70 -0.11
C ALA A 45 -11.75 -3.34 0.15
N LEU A 46 -11.25 -2.67 -0.91
CA LEU A 46 -10.65 -1.33 -0.78
C LEU A 46 -11.66 -0.31 -0.24
N GLU A 47 -12.88 -0.29 -0.79
CA GLU A 47 -13.94 0.62 -0.34
C GLU A 47 -14.31 0.35 1.13
N MET A 48 -14.54 -0.91 1.49
CA MET A 48 -14.89 -1.30 2.87
C MET A 48 -13.79 -0.94 3.89
N LEU A 49 -12.52 -1.17 3.54
CA LEU A 49 -11.40 -0.99 4.47
C LEU A 49 -10.87 0.44 4.52
N SER A 50 -11.05 1.22 3.46
CA SER A 50 -10.46 2.55 3.34
C SER A 50 -10.86 3.52 4.47
N GLY A 51 -12.12 3.50 4.92
CA GLY A 51 -12.58 4.31 6.05
C GLY A 51 -11.86 3.95 7.36
N HIS A 52 -11.67 2.67 7.64
CA HIS A 52 -10.91 2.20 8.80
C HIS A 52 -9.42 2.52 8.68
N VAL A 53 -8.81 2.15 7.56
CA VAL A 53 -7.35 2.23 7.38
C VAL A 53 -6.86 3.66 7.21
N LEU A 54 -7.61 4.51 6.50
CA LEU A 54 -7.20 5.89 6.21
C LEU A 54 -7.91 6.91 7.11
N GLY A 55 -9.19 6.68 7.42
CA GLY A 55 -10.01 7.59 8.21
C GLY A 55 -9.74 7.51 9.72
N GLU A 56 -9.49 6.31 10.24
CA GLU A 56 -9.25 6.09 11.69
C GLU A 56 -7.76 5.99 12.06
N ALA A 57 -6.86 6.11 11.10
CA ALA A 57 -5.43 6.09 11.36
C ALA A 57 -4.93 7.30 12.17
N ALA A 58 -3.94 7.08 13.02
CA ALA A 58 -3.20 8.15 13.66
C ALA A 58 -2.44 8.98 12.60
N GLN A 59 -2.82 10.25 12.44
CA GLN A 59 -2.20 11.13 11.43
C GLN A 59 -0.90 11.75 11.95
N LEU A 60 0.16 10.93 12.02
CA LEU A 60 1.45 11.36 12.61
C LEU A 60 2.12 12.51 11.83
N GLY A 61 1.86 12.63 10.52
CA GLY A 61 2.31 13.77 9.72
C GLY A 61 1.52 15.07 9.92
N SER A 62 0.51 15.10 10.80
CA SER A 62 -0.24 16.33 11.13
C SER A 62 0.65 17.33 11.89
N PRO A 63 0.55 18.65 11.63
CA PRO A 63 1.30 19.65 12.40
C PRO A 63 0.91 19.69 13.89
N THR A 64 -0.19 19.06 14.27
CA THR A 64 -0.66 18.96 15.66
C THR A 64 -0.37 17.62 16.32
N ALA A 65 0.23 16.66 15.60
CA ALA A 65 0.60 15.38 16.18
C ALA A 65 1.86 15.53 17.06
N LEU A 66 1.78 15.02 18.29
CA LEU A 66 2.90 14.99 19.24
C LEU A 66 3.29 13.54 19.52
N ALA A 67 3.83 12.87 18.50
CA ALA A 67 4.31 11.51 18.60
C ALA A 67 5.68 11.44 19.30
N HIS A 68 5.92 10.40 20.09
CA HIS A 68 7.23 10.19 20.70
C HIS A 68 8.30 9.90 19.65
N MET A 69 7.95 9.12 18.61
CA MET A 69 8.74 8.96 17.39
C MET A 69 7.79 9.05 16.19
N ASP A 70 7.95 10.09 15.38
CA ASP A 70 7.25 10.20 14.11
C ASP A 70 8.15 9.63 13.00
N PRO A 71 7.77 8.53 12.33
CA PRO A 71 8.53 8.02 11.20
C PRO A 71 8.39 8.98 10.01
N PRO A 72 9.49 9.59 9.50
CA PRO A 72 9.41 10.44 8.32
C PRO A 72 9.06 9.57 7.11
N THR A 73 7.80 9.60 6.68
CA THR A 73 7.29 8.81 5.54
C THR A 73 6.76 9.73 4.45
N PRO A 74 7.61 10.54 3.79
CA PRO A 74 7.18 11.40 2.68
C PRO A 74 6.63 10.54 1.54
N TRP A 75 5.73 11.10 0.73
CA TRP A 75 5.01 10.39 -0.34
C TRP A 75 5.91 9.56 -1.27
N ILE A 76 7.16 10.00 -1.47
CA ILE A 76 8.14 9.27 -2.31
C ILE A 76 8.44 7.87 -1.77
N THR A 77 8.43 7.68 -0.44
CA THR A 77 8.64 6.37 0.18
C THR A 77 7.48 5.41 -0.12
N TRP A 78 6.25 5.92 -0.22
CA TRP A 78 5.07 5.13 -0.58
C TRP A 78 5.16 4.67 -2.04
N ALA A 79 5.61 5.55 -2.93
CA ALA A 79 5.86 5.20 -4.33
C ALA A 79 6.94 4.12 -4.47
N MET A 80 8.04 4.21 -3.72
CA MET A 80 9.08 3.16 -3.73
C MET A 80 8.53 1.81 -3.25
N ALA A 81 7.74 1.80 -2.17
CA ALA A 81 7.12 0.58 -1.65
C ALA A 81 6.16 -0.04 -2.68
N LEU A 82 5.32 0.77 -3.33
CA LEU A 82 4.42 0.33 -4.40
C LEU A 82 5.19 -0.29 -5.57
N TRP A 83 6.25 0.38 -6.06
CA TRP A 83 7.05 -0.13 -7.17
C TRP A 83 7.70 -1.47 -6.82
N ASN A 84 8.30 -1.57 -5.64
CA ASN A 84 8.92 -2.81 -5.21
C ASN A 84 7.91 -3.96 -5.09
N ALA A 85 6.73 -3.70 -4.52
CA ALA A 85 5.65 -4.67 -4.45
C ALA A 85 5.14 -5.09 -5.84
N SER A 86 5.01 -4.14 -6.78
CA SER A 86 4.54 -4.42 -8.15
C SER A 86 5.47 -5.35 -8.95
N LEU A 87 6.76 -5.36 -8.60
CA LEU A 87 7.77 -6.23 -9.22
C LEU A 87 7.87 -7.61 -8.56
N ASN A 88 7.13 -7.84 -7.46
CA ASN A 88 7.13 -9.08 -6.68
C ASN A 88 8.55 -9.60 -6.36
N GLN A 89 9.46 -8.68 -6.00
CA GLN A 89 10.85 -9.00 -5.74
C GLN A 89 11.02 -9.63 -4.36
N ASN A 90 11.79 -10.72 -4.28
CA ASN A 90 12.27 -11.23 -3.01
C ASN A 90 13.57 -10.49 -2.63
N LEU A 91 13.44 -9.56 -1.67
CA LEU A 91 14.52 -8.70 -1.20
C LEU A 91 15.59 -9.40 -0.36
N LEU A 92 15.41 -10.70 -0.04
CA LEU A 92 16.39 -11.48 0.72
C LEU A 92 17.54 -12.00 -0.16
N HIS A 93 17.40 -11.98 -1.49
CA HIS A 93 18.38 -12.54 -2.42
C HIS A 93 18.66 -11.61 -3.58
N GLU A 94 19.93 -11.29 -3.79
CA GLU A 94 20.39 -10.41 -4.87
C GLU A 94 19.87 -10.84 -6.26
N MET A 95 19.83 -12.15 -6.54
CA MET A 95 19.34 -12.68 -7.81
C MET A 95 17.86 -12.33 -8.09
N THR A 96 17.06 -12.12 -7.05
CA THR A 96 15.64 -11.77 -7.14
C THR A 96 15.34 -10.31 -6.80
N SER A 97 16.37 -9.52 -6.49
CA SER A 97 16.28 -8.09 -6.18
C SER A 97 17.61 -7.35 -6.49
N PRO A 98 18.12 -7.41 -7.73
CA PRO A 98 19.52 -7.11 -8.04
C PRO A 98 19.92 -5.66 -7.73
N PHE A 99 19.00 -4.72 -7.90
CA PHE A 99 19.25 -3.32 -7.58
C PHE A 99 19.01 -3.01 -6.09
N ALA A 100 18.11 -3.72 -5.41
CA ALA A 100 17.75 -3.40 -4.02
C ALA A 100 18.96 -3.55 -3.07
N THR A 101 19.70 -4.66 -3.17
CA THR A 101 20.92 -4.89 -2.38
C THR A 101 22.01 -3.85 -2.68
N GLN A 102 22.16 -3.44 -3.94
CA GLN A 102 23.10 -2.40 -4.33
C GLN A 102 22.69 -1.02 -3.80
N ALA A 103 21.40 -0.71 -3.84
CA ALA A 103 20.86 0.55 -3.35
C ALA A 103 21.03 0.66 -1.83
N GLU A 104 20.73 -0.40 -1.09
CA GLU A 104 20.97 -0.48 0.36
C GLU A 104 22.45 -0.26 0.70
N ALA A 105 23.36 -0.97 0.05
CA ALA A 105 24.80 -0.81 0.27
C ALA A 105 25.31 0.61 -0.01
N ARG A 106 24.72 1.33 -0.98
CA ARG A 106 25.06 2.73 -1.27
C ARG A 106 24.45 3.72 -0.29
N ALA A 107 23.26 3.43 0.23
CA ALA A 107 22.56 4.32 1.15
C ALA A 107 23.10 4.22 2.59
N LEU A 108 23.56 3.03 2.99
CA LEU A 108 24.13 2.76 4.31
C LEU A 108 25.67 2.87 4.37
N GLY A 109 26.31 3.07 3.20
CA GLY A 109 27.76 3.15 3.03
C GLY A 109 28.37 4.48 3.43
#